data_AF-A0A8T7IT68-F1
#
_entry.id   AF-A0A8T7IT68-F1
#
_cell.length_a   1.000
_cell.length_b   1.000
_cell.length_c   1.000
_cell.angle_alpha   90.00
_cell.angle_beta   90.00
_cell.angle_gamma   90.00
#
_symmetry.space_group_name_H-M   'P 1'
#
loop_
_entity.id
_entity.type
_entity.pdbx_description
1 polymer ?
#
loop_
_entity_poly.entity_id
_entity_poly.type
_entity_poly.pdbx_seq_one_letter_code
_entity_poly.pdbx_strand_id
1 'polypeptide(L)' 'MASSKSSDSKSLFDESGQLRSSRSTEEVRSKLSTDVEAFLASGGRIEVVDRNVRGDPVKKPKSNYGSRPI' A
#
# COMPACT_ATOMS: atom_id res chain seq x y z
N MET A 1 -30.23 2.64 -19.69
CA MET A 1 -29.59 1.82 -18.64
C MET A 1 -29.10 2.76 -17.56
N ALA A 2 -29.67 2.66 -16.35
CA ALA A 2 -29.47 3.60 -15.26
C ALA A 2 -28.21 3.29 -14.43
N SER A 3 -27.46 4.37 -14.14
CA SER A 3 -26.65 4.70 -12.96
C SER A 3 -26.02 3.63 -12.07
N SER A 4 -24.70 3.77 -11.85
CA SER A 4 -24.11 3.71 -10.50
C SER A 4 -22.80 4.52 -10.45
N LYS A 5 -22.90 5.81 -10.07
CA LYS A 5 -21.75 6.60 -9.58
C LYS A 5 -22.10 6.99 -8.15
N SER A 6 -21.96 6.03 -7.26
CA SER A 6 -22.17 6.22 -5.83
C SER A 6 -20.92 6.82 -5.20
N SER A 7 -21.09 8.06 -4.76
CA SER A 7 -20.65 8.59 -3.46
C SER A 7 -19.20 8.36 -3.03
N ASP A 8 -18.37 9.39 -3.22
CA ASP A 8 -17.40 9.77 -2.17
C ASP A 8 -17.02 11.26 -2.27
N SER A 9 -17.91 12.14 -1.81
CA SER A 9 -17.66 13.60 -1.72
C SER A 9 -16.92 14.00 -0.43
N LYS A 10 -16.53 13.03 0.40
CA LYS A 10 -15.91 13.27 1.71
C LYS A 10 -14.38 13.45 1.67
N SER A 11 -13.73 13.17 0.55
CA SER A 11 -12.26 13.12 0.43
C SER A 11 -11.60 14.38 -0.14
N LEU A 12 -12.38 15.43 -0.41
CA LEU A 12 -11.91 16.69 -1.02
C LEU A 12 -11.29 17.67 -0.01
N PHE A 13 -11.54 17.49 1.28
CA PHE A 13 -11.08 18.40 2.34
C PHE A 13 -10.00 17.74 3.18
N ASP A 14 -8.94 18.47 3.51
CA ASP A 14 -7.93 18.03 4.47
C ASP A 14 -8.39 18.27 5.93
N GLU A 15 -7.60 17.81 6.91
CA GLU A 15 -7.90 18.00 8.34
C GLU A 15 -7.92 19.49 8.76
N SER A 16 -7.40 20.40 7.93
CA SER A 16 -7.48 21.84 8.12
C SER A 16 -8.70 22.49 7.45
N GLY A 17 -9.58 21.68 6.83
CA GLY A 17 -10.78 22.13 6.13
C GLY A 17 -10.50 22.80 4.79
N GLN A 18 -9.25 22.75 4.29
CA GLN A 18 -8.90 23.28 2.98
C GLN A 18 -9.21 22.26 1.90
N LEU A 19 -9.67 22.74 0.74
CA LEU A 19 -9.78 21.90 -0.45
C LEU A 19 -8.38 21.39 -0.80
N ARG A 20 -8.21 20.07 -0.87
CA ARG A 20 -6.98 19.41 -1.31
C ARG A 20 -6.67 19.91 -2.72
N SER A 21 -5.83 20.93 -2.80
CA SER A 21 -5.48 21.57 -4.06
C SER A 21 -4.56 20.64 -4.86
N SER A 22 -4.63 20.71 -6.19
CA SER A 22 -3.68 20.00 -7.06
C SER A 22 -2.22 20.31 -6.68
N ARG A 23 -1.94 21.55 -6.25
CA ARG A 23 -0.63 21.99 -5.78
C ARG A 23 -0.14 21.24 -4.54
N SER A 24 -1.03 20.91 -3.59
CA SER A 24 -0.68 20.11 -2.41
C SER A 24 -0.30 18.67 -2.79
N THR A 25 -0.83 18.15 -3.89
CA THR A 25 -0.46 16.83 -4.43
C THR A 25 0.87 16.89 -5.18
N GLU A 26 1.19 18.02 -5.80
CA GLU A 26 2.46 18.25 -6.52
C GLU A 26 3.67 18.04 -5.61
N GLU A 27 3.64 18.59 -4.39
CA GLU A 27 4.74 18.43 -3.42
C GLU A 27 4.95 16.97 -3.02
N VAL A 28 3.85 16.24 -2.78
CA VAL A 28 3.90 14.81 -2.47
C VAL A 28 4.43 14.03 -3.66
N ARG A 29 4.03 14.40 -4.88
CA ARG A 29 4.48 13.75 -6.12
C ARG A 29 5.98 13.94 -6.36
N SER A 30 6.51 15.15 -6.12
CA SER A 30 7.94 15.47 -6.22
C SER A 30 8.79 14.77 -5.16
N LYS A 31 8.28 14.64 -3.93
CA LYS A 31 8.94 13.86 -2.88
C LYS A 31 9.01 12.38 -3.28
N LEU A 32 7.89 11.81 -3.71
CA LEU A 32 7.84 10.42 -4.17
C LEU A 32 8.77 10.15 -5.37
N SER A 33 8.86 11.06 -6.35
CA SER A 33 9.78 10.86 -7.48
C SER A 33 11.23 10.83 -7.02
N THR A 34 11.61 11.72 -6.10
CA THR A 34 12.96 11.76 -5.52
C THR A 34 13.29 10.47 -4.76
N ASP A 35 12.36 10.00 -3.93
CA ASP A 35 12.55 8.77 -3.14
C ASP A 35 12.65 7.53 -4.05
N VAL A 36 11.87 7.48 -5.13
CA VAL A 36 11.95 6.42 -6.14
C VAL A 36 13.30 6.42 -6.85
N GLU A 37 13.80 7.59 -7.27
CA GLU A 37 15.13 7.71 -7.89
C GLU A 37 16.25 7.24 -6.96
N ALA A 38 16.20 7.65 -5.69
CA ALA A 38 17.17 7.21 -4.69
C ALA A 38 17.11 5.68 -4.43
N PHE A 39 15.90 5.11 -4.40
CA PHE A 39 15.71 3.67 -4.26
C PHE A 39 16.30 2.89 -5.44
N LEU A 40 16.09 3.37 -6.67
CA LEU A 40 16.67 2.75 -7.87
C LEU A 40 18.19 2.90 -7.92
N ALA A 41 18.71 4.07 -7.54
CA ALA A 41 20.15 4.33 -7.50
C ALA A 41 20.90 3.47 -6.46
N SER A 42 20.25 3.16 -5.33
CA SER A 42 20.79 2.25 -4.31
C SER A 42 20.74 0.77 -4.70
N GLY A 43 20.25 0.44 -5.91
CA GLY A 43 20.15 -0.93 -6.42
C GLY A 43 18.85 -1.64 -6.08
N GLY A 44 17.85 -0.91 -5.56
CA GLY A 44 16.49 -1.40 -5.39
C GLY A 44 15.84 -1.79 -6.73
N ARG A 45 15.01 -2.83 -6.71
CA ARG A 45 14.27 -3.30 -7.89
C ARG A 45 12.77 -3.19 -7.63
N ILE A 46 12.03 -2.73 -8.63
CA ILE A 46 10.58 -2.68 -8.59
C ILE A 46 10.05 -3.98 -9.20
N GLU A 47 9.34 -4.76 -8.39
CA GLU A 47 8.66 -5.97 -8.86
C GLU A 47 7.17 -5.68 -9.05
N VAL A 48 6.64 -6.10 -10.21
CA VAL A 48 5.20 -6.01 -10.48
C VAL A 48 4.54 -7.25 -9.89
N VAL A 49 3.73 -7.05 -8.85
CA VAL A 49 2.97 -8.13 -8.21
C VAL A 49 1.58 -8.20 -8.84
N ASP A 50 1.23 -9.36 -9.40
CA ASP A 50 -0.10 -9.59 -9.95
C ASP A 50 -1.17 -9.58 -8.85
N ARG A 51 -2.38 -9.11 -9.19
CA ARG A 51 -3.50 -8.91 -8.25
C ARG A 51 -3.95 -10.17 -7.50
N ASN A 52 -3.59 -11.35 -8.01
CA ASN A 52 -3.99 -12.65 -7.46
C ASN A 52 -2.85 -13.37 -6.72
N VAL A 53 -1.69 -12.72 -6.53
CA VAL A 53 -0.59 -13.29 -5.74
C VAL A 53 -0.94 -13.16 -4.26
N ARG A 54 -1.42 -14.26 -3.69
CA ARG A 54 -1.45 -14.46 -2.24
C ARG A 54 -0.26 -15.36 -1.90
N GLY A 55 0.65 -14.86 -1.05
CA GLY A 55 1.68 -15.71 -0.48
C GLY A 55 1.03 -16.90 0.23
N ASP A 56 1.63 -18.09 0.12
CA ASP A 56 1.21 -19.24 0.91
C ASP A 56 1.27 -18.83 2.39
N PRO A 57 0.14 -18.86 3.13
CA PRO A 57 0.15 -18.47 4.53
C PRO A 57 1.17 -19.30 5.31
N VAL A 58 1.84 -18.67 6.28
CA VAL A 58 2.82 -19.35 7.13
C VAL A 58 2.20 -20.63 7.70
N LYS A 59 2.84 -21.76 7.43
CA LYS A 59 2.37 -23.06 7.90
C LYS A 59 2.29 -23.06 9.42
N LYS A 60 1.17 -23.57 9.95
CA LYS A 60 0.97 -23.69 11.40
C LYS A 60 2.16 -24.43 12.03
N PRO A 61 2.68 -23.96 13.18
CA PRO A 61 3.75 -24.67 13.87
C PRO A 61 3.28 -26.08 14.25
N LYS A 62 4.13 -27.08 14.02
CA LYS A 62 3.88 -28.43 14.52
C LYS A 62 4.14 -28.41 16.03
N SER A 63 3.11 -28.69 16.83
CA SER A 63 3.30 -28.91 18.27
C SER A 63 4.08 -30.21 18.46
N ASN A 64 5.36 -30.10 18.83
CA ASN A 64 6.18 -31.24 19.23
C ASN A 64 6.32 -31.32 20.77
N TYR A 65 5.38 -30.72 21.49
CA TYR A 65 5.36 -30.74 22.94
C TYR A 65 4.79 -32.08 23.43
N GLY A 66 5.47 -32.73 24.38
CA GLY A 66 5.03 -34.01 24.95
C GLY A 66 5.43 -35.26 24.15
N SER A 67 6.27 -35.15 23.11
CA SER A 67 6.78 -36.32 22.36
C SER A 67 7.91 -37.07 23.08
N ARG A 68 8.30 -36.61 24.27
CA ARG A 68 9.28 -37.26 25.14
C ARG A 68 8.54 -37.76 26.38
N PRO A 69 8.65 -39.06 26.74
CA PRO A 69 8.12 -39.54 28.01
C PRO A 69 8.83 -38.83 29.17
N ILE A 70 8.07 -38.53 30.22
CA ILE A 70 8.56 -37.96 31.48
C ILE A 70 9.20 -39.03 32.36
#